data_AF-A0AAW8AKR9-F1
#
_entry.id   AF-A0AAW8AKR9-F1
#
_cell.length_a   1.000
_cell.length_b   1.000
_cell.length_c   1.000
_cell.angle_alpha   90.00
_cell.angle_beta   90.00
_cell.angle_gamma   90.00
#
_symmetry.space_group_name_H-M   'P 1'
#
loop_
_entity.id
_entity.type
_entity.pdbx_description
1 polymer ?
#
loop_
_entity_poly.entity_id
_entity_poly.type
_entity_poly.pdbx_seq_one_letter_code
_entity_poly.pdbx_strand_id
1 'polypeptide(L)' 'YGEQLGLKGKICKHWTLNPHPTLIPANESGWVESVHCFGGELGIEEYIRSRPDIFFTGPDGSMSSNRAFCQLAGQYAVDR' A
#
# COMPACT_ATOMS: atom_id res chain seq x y z
N TYR A 1 -15.66 6.30 -9.07
CA TYR A 1 -16.22 7.57 -8.55
C TYR A 1 -15.15 8.64 -8.36
N GLY A 2 -14.08 8.41 -7.58
CA GLY A 2 -13.00 9.41 -7.43
C GLY A 2 -12.36 9.87 -8.74
N GLU A 3 -12.28 8.99 -9.74
CA GLU A 3 -11.79 9.34 -11.08
C GLU A 3 -12.67 10.35 -11.82
N GLN A 4 -13.99 10.24 -11.67
CA GLN A 4 -14.94 11.21 -12.23
C GLN A 4 -14.83 12.59 -11.57
N LEU A 5 -14.29 12.64 -10.35
CA LEU A 5 -14.03 13.87 -9.60
C LEU A 5 -12.62 14.45 -9.87
N GLY A 6 -11.79 13.80 -10.70
CA GLY A 6 -10.45 14.27 -11.02
C GLY A 6 -9.50 14.34 -9.81
N LEU A 7 -9.68 13.43 -8.84
CA LEU A 7 -8.93 13.39 -7.57
C LEU A 7 -7.71 12.46 -7.62
N LYS A 8 -7.50 11.76 -8.74
CA LYS A 8 -6.35 10.88 -8.95
C LYS A 8 -5.03 11.63 -8.76
N GLY A 9 -4.13 11.09 -7.94
CA GLY A 9 -2.83 11.70 -7.60
C GLY A 9 -2.91 12.93 -6.67
N LYS A 10 -4.13 13.34 -6.26
CA LYS A 10 -4.32 14.43 -5.29
C LYS A 10 -4.56 13.92 -3.88
N ILE A 11 -5.26 12.79 -3.75
CA ILE A 11 -5.63 12.18 -2.47
C ILE A 11 -5.22 10.71 -2.43
N CYS A 12 -5.21 10.13 -1.23
CA CYS A 12 -5.03 8.69 -1.02
C CYS A 12 -3.76 8.11 -1.67
N LYS A 13 -2.65 8.86 -1.62
CA LYS A 13 -1.37 8.47 -2.23
C LYS A 13 -0.57 7.51 -1.36
N HIS A 14 -0.57 7.73 -0.05
CA HIS A 14 0.17 6.94 0.92
C HIS A 14 -0.80 6.22 1.86
N TRP A 15 -0.62 4.92 2.03
CA TRP A 15 -1.50 4.08 2.83
C TRP A 15 -0.72 3.33 3.90
N THR A 16 -1.29 3.25 5.10
CA THR A 16 -0.92 2.26 6.12
C THR A 16 -2.03 1.23 6.20
N LEU A 17 -1.94 0.18 5.37
CA LEU A 17 -2.96 -0.86 5.24
C LEU A 17 -2.30 -2.20 4.92
N ASN A 18 -2.94 -3.29 5.33
CA ASN A 18 -2.56 -4.60 4.81
C ASN A 18 -2.79 -4.68 3.29
N PRO A 19 -2.06 -5.55 2.59
CA PRO A 19 -2.15 -5.68 1.15
C PRO A 19 -3.45 -6.38 0.76
N HIS A 20 -4.56 -5.63 0.77
CA HIS A 20 -5.86 -6.18 0.44
C HIS A 20 -5.98 -6.40 -1.08
N PRO A 21 -6.47 -7.56 -1.55
CA PRO A 21 -6.71 -7.80 -2.98
C PRO A 21 -7.63 -6.77 -3.63
N THR A 22 -8.53 -6.16 -2.85
CA THR A 22 -9.44 -5.11 -3.31
C THR A 22 -8.73 -3.80 -3.67
N LEU A 23 -7.48 -3.61 -3.24
CA LEU A 23 -6.66 -2.45 -3.55
C LEU A 23 -5.91 -2.58 -4.89
N ILE A 24 -5.81 -3.80 -5.44
CA ILE A 24 -5.11 -4.07 -6.71
C ILE A 24 -5.56 -3.11 -7.83
N PRO A 25 -6.87 -2.90 -8.08
CA PRO A 25 -7.29 -1.98 -9.15
C PRO A 25 -6.81 -0.55 -8.92
N ALA A 26 -6.70 -0.08 -7.68
CA ALA A 26 -6.22 1.26 -7.36
C ALA A 26 -4.70 1.39 -7.59
N ASN A 27 -3.94 0.34 -7.26
CA ASN A 27 -2.51 0.25 -7.51
C ASN A 27 -2.20 0.25 -9.02
N GLU A 28 -2.89 -0.59 -9.79
CA GLU A 28 -2.74 -0.66 -11.25
C GLU A 28 -3.21 0.63 -11.94
N SER A 29 -4.24 1.26 -11.38
CA SER A 29 -4.71 2.54 -11.89
C SER A 29 -3.79 3.70 -11.49
N GLY A 30 -2.74 3.50 -10.69
CA GLY A 30 -1.80 4.55 -10.28
C GLY A 30 -2.39 5.57 -9.31
N TRP A 31 -3.33 5.14 -8.46
CA TRP A 31 -3.85 5.97 -7.37
C TRP A 31 -2.96 5.93 -6.13
N VAL A 32 -2.26 4.81 -5.95
CA VAL A 32 -1.48 4.51 -4.76
C VAL A 32 0.00 4.64 -5.11
N GLU A 33 0.72 5.46 -4.36
CA GLU A 33 2.16 5.66 -4.49
C GLU A 33 2.94 4.76 -3.53
N SER A 34 2.45 4.58 -2.30
CA SER A 34 3.13 3.71 -1.33
C SER A 34 2.16 3.07 -0.33
N VAL A 35 2.38 1.79 -0.01
CA VAL A 35 1.63 1.07 1.02
C VAL A 35 2.60 0.48 2.04
N HIS A 36 2.49 0.92 3.29
CA HIS A 36 3.15 0.28 4.42
C HIS A 36 2.18 -0.69 5.10
N CYS A 37 2.58 -1.95 5.22
CA CYS A 37 1.69 -3.02 5.69
C CYS A 37 1.92 -3.37 7.17
N PHE A 38 0.84 -3.65 7.92
CA PHE A 38 0.94 -4.13 9.30
C PHE A 38 1.40 -5.59 9.35
N GLY A 39 1.01 -6.37 8.35
CA GLY A 39 1.32 -7.78 8.17
C GLY A 39 1.00 -8.21 6.73
N GLY A 40 1.24 -9.49 6.43
CA GLY A 40 0.89 -10.09 5.15
C GLY A 40 -0.53 -10.60 5.08
N GLU A 41 -1.04 -10.71 3.85
CA GLU A 41 -2.29 -11.38 3.53
C GLU A 41 -1.98 -12.58 2.64
N LEU A 42 -2.65 -13.70 2.88
CA LEU A 42 -2.40 -14.96 2.16
C LEU A 42 -2.85 -14.84 0.71
N GLY A 43 -1.99 -15.23 -0.23
CA GLY A 43 -2.30 -15.31 -1.66
C GLY A 43 -2.00 -14.06 -2.47
N ILE A 44 -1.37 -13.04 -1.86
CA ILE A 44 -0.96 -11.81 -2.55
C ILE A 44 0.56 -11.57 -2.50
N GLU A 45 1.32 -12.53 -1.96
CA GLU A 45 2.78 -12.42 -1.76
C GLU A 45 3.52 -12.20 -3.07
N GLU A 46 3.13 -12.91 -4.13
CA GLU A 46 3.76 -12.78 -5.46
C GLU A 46 3.42 -11.44 -6.13
N TYR A 47 2.22 -10.91 -5.87
CA TYR A 47 1.83 -9.58 -6.35
C TYR A 47 2.60 -8.47 -5.62
N ILE A 48 2.80 -8.61 -4.31
CA ILE A 48 3.60 -7.66 -3.54
C ILE A 48 5.06 -7.67 -4.05
N ARG A 49 5.62 -8.86 -4.30
CA ARG A 49 6.97 -9.01 -4.84
C ARG A 49 7.12 -8.38 -6.22
N SER A 50 6.10 -8.45 -7.08
CA SER A 50 6.14 -7.83 -8.41
C SER A 50 5.95 -6.31 -8.40
N ARG A 51 5.57 -5.73 -7.25
CA ARG A 51 5.31 -4.30 -7.06
C ARG A 51 6.18 -3.66 -5.96
N PRO A 52 7.53 -3.73 -6.05
CA PRO A 52 8.42 -3.08 -5.09
C PRO A 52 8.38 -1.55 -5.18
N ASP A 53 7.79 -1.00 -6.25
CA ASP A 53 7.51 0.43 -6.43
C ASP A 53 6.44 0.95 -5.46
N ILE A 54 5.48 0.09 -5.07
CA ILE A 54 4.38 0.45 -4.16
C ILE A 54 4.59 -0.12 -2.76
N PHE A 55 5.08 -1.35 -2.65
CA PHE A 55 5.20 -2.05 -1.37
C PHE A 55 6.65 -2.09 -0.88
N PHE A 56 6.80 -2.00 0.45
CA PHE A 56 8.11 -2.16 1.09
C PHE A 56 8.52 -3.65 1.07
N THR A 57 9.41 -3.99 0.15
CA THR A 57 9.98 -5.33 0.01
C THR A 57 11.44 -5.35 0.47
N GLY A 58 11.85 -6.47 1.06
CA GLY A 58 13.24 -6.71 1.44
C GLY A 58 14.12 -7.07 0.24
N PRO A 59 15.44 -7.18 0.43
CA PRO A 59 16.37 -7.59 -0.63
C PRO A 59 16.09 -8.98 -1.23
N ASP A 60 15.38 -9.83 -0.48
CA ASP A 60 14.90 -11.15 -0.88
C ASP A 60 13.57 -11.11 -1.67
N GLY A 61 13.02 -9.91 -1.89
CA GLY A 61 11.75 -9.69 -2.56
C GLY A 61 10.54 -10.15 -1.73
N SER A 62 10.72 -10.47 -0.44
CA SER A 62 9.59 -10.71 0.46
C SER A 62 9.09 -9.40 1.06
N MET A 63 7.84 -9.36 1.49
CA MET A 63 7.28 -8.15 2.08
C MET A 63 7.88 -7.89 3.46
N SER A 64 8.45 -6.70 3.65
CA SER A 64 8.98 -6.26 4.93
C SER A 64 7.87 -5.60 5.78
N SER A 65 6.87 -6.37 6.19
CA SER A 65 5.82 -5.86 7.07
C SER A 65 6.35 -5.57 8.48
N ASN A 66 5.93 -4.45 9.08
CA ASN A 66 6.28 -4.13 10.45
C ASN A 66 5.09 -3.51 11.20
N ARG A 67 4.44 -4.31 12.05
CA ARG A 67 3.23 -3.90 12.77
C ARG A 67 3.44 -2.67 13.64
N ALA A 68 4.57 -2.58 14.35
CA ALA A 68 4.85 -1.47 15.26
C ALA A 68 5.08 -0.16 14.48
N PHE A 69 5.89 -0.20 13.42
CA PHE A 69 6.12 0.97 12.58
C PHE A 69 4.87 1.39 11.80
N CYS A 70 4.07 0.42 11.32
CA CYS A 70 2.84 0.72 10.62
C CYS A 70 1.80 1.40 11.54
N GLN A 71 1.70 0.97 12.80
CA GLN A 71 0.86 1.64 13.79
C GLN A 71 1.34 3.05 14.12
N LEU A 72 2.66 3.25 14.23
CA LEU A 72 3.23 4.56 14.46
C LEU A 72 3.00 5.51 13.28
N ALA A 73 3.17 5.02 12.05
CA ALA A 73 2.85 5.77 10.83
C ALA A 73 1.35 6.12 10.78
N GLY A 74 0.46 5.17 11.07
CA GLY A 74 -0.98 5.43 11.12
C GLY A 74 -1.40 6.42 12.20
N GLN A 75 -0.62 6.57 13.28
CA GLN A 75 -0.89 7.55 14.34
C GLN A 75 -0.34 8.95 14.04
N TYR A 76 0.84 9.04 13.43
CA TYR A 76 1.61 10.29 13.38
C TYR A 76 1.97 10.78 11.97
N ALA A 77 1.81 9.95 10.94
CA ALA A 77 2.32 10.22 9.60
C ALA A 77 1.27 10.05 8.48
N VAL A 78 0.02 9.75 8.84
CA VAL A 78 -1.09 9.59 7.89
C VAL A 78 -2.15 10.64 8.16
N ASP A 79 -2.43 11.45 7.15
CA ASP A 79 -3.60 12.33 7.12
C ASP A 79 -4.88 11.50 6.98
N ARG A 80 -5.98 11.94 7.60
CA ARG A 80 -7.29 11.27 7.48
C ARG A 80 -7.99 11.56 6.16
#